data_AF-A0A6M0L481-F1
#
_entry.id   AF-A0A6M0L481-F1
#
_cell.length_a   1.000
_cell.length_b   1.000
_cell.length_c   1.000
_cell.angle_alpha   90.00
_cell.angle_beta   90.00
_cell.angle_gamma   90.00
#
_symmetry.space_group_name_H-M   'P 1'
#
loop_
_entity.id
_entity.type
_entity.pdbx_description
1 polymer ?
#
loop_
_entity_poly.entity_id
_entity_poly.type
_entity_poly.pdbx_seq_one_letter_code
_entity_poly.pdbx_strand_id
1 'polypeptide(L)'
;MIHKKMQSLLLILAMLLITACSQKIPTIDGENNKFAHKFYPANIEAHYLKSRVEEKQYPLIFLLDGYEGIWRSSTITKRLQAIGYNVVTIGYFDDAGYSNNLSRVNLDDLKKLMDGYKTHHGVDAQSIGLIGRGKGAELALILGSLYNDIKMVVGVSASHVAFQSSRATLATHSSWTYKGKEIDFVAYPKLTLSAIKTIIRVITKDDDYRALHDLALEDREAVEKARIKVENINGAIYLASATRDKMWNSTLMSEEIVKRLKEKNFAHHYEHKAYDSDWFLRGGKDYQKGWSDIYRFLVDNFTSKHSLDVFNYLDRDSSGKISKNEYIAHKQDLKKRWIERDSVRNMYNCDKNYNGVVDFSELLSIKELEQMMRNGDPMESDYACGLRKDNFSKYDQNANKIITKEELKKFHQRTPDYKARYLSSIGVEEKYYIEGAKEKVKQCDENNDSRLTQAEATSTVCKMSDKLFTLSDSNGNGFISIDEVLTIPNRYIMFRFPLDKREPLKMEQILGLSMSECDTNYDGELNLAEVTTKACGFTKEELLGSDFDGDGVFSERDIERIHTNSIFNEADIDKDGSLNLSELMGSEIGWI
;
A
#
# COMPACT_ATOMS: atom_id res chain seq x y z
N MET A 1 -28.06 25.55 27.12
CA MET A 1 -28.06 24.29 26.33
C MET A 1 -28.83 24.34 25.00
N ILE A 2 -29.45 25.49 24.63
CA ILE A 2 -30.06 25.71 23.31
C ILE A 2 -29.09 26.39 22.31
N HIS A 3 -28.01 27.00 22.80
CA HIS A 3 -27.00 27.67 21.95
C HIS A 3 -26.04 26.72 21.20
N LYS A 4 -25.75 25.52 21.72
CA LYS A 4 -24.90 24.53 21.00
C LYS A 4 -25.62 23.81 19.85
N LYS A 5 -26.97 23.84 19.82
CA LYS A 5 -27.77 23.24 18.72
C LYS A 5 -27.98 24.19 17.53
N MET A 6 -27.79 25.51 17.70
CA MET A 6 -27.86 26.48 16.60
C MET A 6 -26.54 26.61 15.82
N GLN A 7 -25.38 26.38 16.44
CA GLN A 7 -24.09 26.40 15.73
C GLN A 7 -23.88 25.18 14.84
N SER A 8 -24.50 24.03 15.16
CA SER A 8 -24.45 22.83 14.30
C SER A 8 -25.32 22.95 13.04
N LEU A 9 -26.37 23.78 13.08
CA LEU A 9 -27.25 24.01 11.92
C LEU A 9 -26.64 25.01 10.92
N LEU A 10 -25.82 25.95 11.39
CA LEU A 10 -25.10 26.91 10.54
C LEU A 10 -23.89 26.31 9.80
N LEU A 11 -23.23 25.28 10.36
CA LEU A 11 -22.16 24.56 9.65
C LEU A 11 -22.70 23.68 8.50
N ILE A 12 -23.92 23.14 8.65
CA ILE A 12 -24.57 22.33 7.60
C ILE A 12 -25.04 23.22 6.45
N LEU A 13 -25.41 24.48 6.72
CA LEU A 13 -25.74 25.45 5.66
C LEU A 13 -24.49 26.03 4.96
N ALA A 14 -23.35 26.11 5.65
CA ALA A 14 -22.08 26.59 5.06
C ALA A 14 -21.42 25.55 4.13
N MET A 15 -21.65 24.25 4.35
CA MET A 15 -21.23 23.20 3.40
C MET A 15 -22.06 23.16 2.11
N LEU A 16 -23.24 23.81 2.08
CA LEU A 16 -24.09 23.91 0.88
C LEU A 16 -23.79 25.14 0.01
N LEU A 17 -22.83 26.01 0.40
CA LEU A 17 -22.51 27.24 -0.33
C LEU A 17 -21.07 27.31 -0.89
N ILE A 18 -20.26 26.26 -0.76
CA ILE A 18 -18.96 26.15 -1.45
C ILE A 18 -19.12 25.39 -2.78
N THR A 19 -20.11 25.81 -3.55
CA THR A 19 -20.16 25.63 -5.01
C THR A 19 -20.01 27.01 -5.65
N ALA A 20 -18.81 27.59 -5.55
CA ALA A 20 -18.34 28.66 -6.43
C ALA A 20 -16.84 28.86 -6.22
N CYS A 21 -16.09 28.91 -7.32
CA CYS A 21 -14.63 29.02 -7.43
C CYS A 21 -13.83 27.74 -7.16
N SER A 22 -13.47 27.05 -8.24
CA SER A 22 -12.06 26.88 -8.65
C SER A 22 -12.01 26.37 -10.09
N GLN A 23 -11.67 27.26 -11.02
CA GLN A 23 -11.33 26.88 -12.39
C GLN A 23 -9.91 26.26 -12.42
N LYS A 24 -9.83 25.09 -13.07
CA LYS A 24 -8.71 24.46 -13.80
C LYS A 24 -7.29 24.43 -13.21
N ILE A 25 -6.79 23.19 -13.07
CA ILE A 25 -5.42 22.81 -13.43
C ILE A 25 -5.52 21.53 -14.28
N PRO A 26 -5.02 21.48 -15.53
CA PRO A 26 -5.00 20.26 -16.32
C PRO A 26 -3.78 19.41 -15.94
N THR A 27 -3.99 18.15 -15.57
CA THR A 27 -2.90 17.17 -15.43
C THR A 27 -3.23 15.89 -16.22
N ILE A 28 -2.40 15.67 -17.24
CA ILE A 28 -1.98 14.41 -17.90
C ILE A 28 -2.93 13.19 -17.73
N ASP A 29 -4.09 13.19 -18.41
CA ASP A 29 -4.93 11.98 -18.54
C ASP A 29 -5.71 11.91 -19.87
N GLY A 30 -5.22 12.64 -20.88
CA GLY A 30 -6.01 13.04 -22.06
C GLY A 30 -6.41 11.94 -23.06
N GLU A 31 -5.82 10.74 -22.99
CA GLU A 31 -6.15 9.64 -23.91
C GLU A 31 -7.04 8.56 -23.30
N ASN A 32 -6.97 8.33 -21.98
CA ASN A 32 -7.68 7.22 -21.31
C ASN A 32 -9.19 7.49 -21.11
N ASN A 33 -9.57 8.74 -20.85
CA ASN A 33 -10.96 9.11 -20.56
C ASN A 33 -11.85 9.32 -21.80
N LYS A 34 -11.27 9.45 -23.01
CA LYS A 34 -12.05 9.69 -24.23
C LYS A 34 -12.80 8.45 -24.74
N PHE A 35 -12.40 7.25 -24.33
CA PHE A 35 -12.97 6.00 -24.85
C PHE A 35 -14.26 5.60 -24.11
N ALA A 36 -14.32 5.77 -22.78
CA ALA A 36 -15.49 5.42 -21.96
C ALA A 36 -16.75 6.19 -22.40
N HIS A 37 -16.62 7.47 -22.73
CA HIS A 37 -17.74 8.32 -23.18
C HIS A 37 -18.22 8.05 -24.61
N LYS A 38 -17.47 7.30 -25.43
CA LYS A 38 -17.78 7.14 -26.86
C LYS A 38 -18.73 5.97 -27.17
N PHE A 39 -18.94 5.02 -26.24
CA PHE A 39 -19.62 3.76 -26.55
C PHE A 39 -20.65 3.22 -25.53
N TYR A 40 -20.83 3.85 -24.36
CA TYR A 40 -21.60 3.24 -23.26
C TYR A 40 -22.64 4.17 -22.63
N PRO A 41 -23.72 3.62 -22.03
CA PRO A 41 -24.78 4.42 -21.41
C PRO A 41 -24.22 5.36 -20.35
N ALA A 42 -24.86 6.53 -20.19
CA ALA A 42 -24.36 7.71 -19.48
C ALA A 42 -23.99 7.54 -17.98
N ASN A 43 -24.09 6.34 -17.40
CA ASN A 43 -24.02 6.10 -15.95
C ASN A 43 -22.97 5.06 -15.51
N ILE A 44 -22.07 4.59 -16.40
CA ILE A 44 -20.98 3.65 -16.04
C ILE A 44 -19.65 4.24 -16.48
N GLU A 45 -18.69 4.32 -15.57
CA GLU A 45 -17.33 4.80 -15.85
C GLU A 45 -16.33 3.66 -15.71
N ALA A 46 -15.35 3.61 -16.60
CA ALA A 46 -14.29 2.61 -16.59
C ALA A 46 -12.93 3.25 -16.84
N HIS A 47 -11.97 2.95 -15.98
CA HIS A 47 -10.58 3.39 -16.13
C HIS A 47 -9.72 2.22 -16.55
N TYR A 48 -9.05 2.35 -17.69
CA TYR A 48 -8.19 1.32 -18.23
C TYR A 48 -6.72 1.63 -17.94
N LEU A 49 -6.04 0.69 -17.30
CA LEU A 49 -4.61 0.69 -17.11
C LEU A 49 -4.01 -0.47 -17.91
N LYS A 50 -3.45 -0.12 -19.06
CA LYS A 50 -2.69 -1.04 -19.91
C LYS A 50 -1.48 -1.58 -19.14
N SER A 51 -1.18 -2.87 -19.29
CA SER A 51 0.09 -3.43 -18.80
C SER A 51 1.29 -2.64 -19.37
N ARG A 52 2.36 -2.47 -18.59
CA ARG A 52 3.52 -1.62 -18.95
C ARG A 52 4.41 -2.20 -20.06
N VAL A 53 4.01 -3.32 -20.66
CA VAL A 53 4.82 -4.04 -21.64
C VAL A 53 4.05 -4.08 -22.97
N GLU A 54 4.59 -3.46 -24.02
CA GLU A 54 3.80 -3.12 -25.21
C GLU A 54 3.59 -4.28 -26.21
N GLU A 55 4.33 -5.38 -26.08
CA GLU A 55 4.45 -6.38 -27.16
C GLU A 55 3.67 -7.69 -26.96
N LYS A 56 2.94 -7.89 -25.85
CA LYS A 56 2.27 -9.18 -25.55
C LYS A 56 0.80 -9.01 -25.15
N GLN A 57 -0.01 -10.04 -25.43
CA GLN A 57 -1.38 -10.16 -24.93
C GLN A 57 -1.33 -10.59 -23.45
N TYR A 58 -2.00 -9.82 -22.59
CA TYR A 58 -2.05 -10.05 -21.15
C TYR A 58 -3.49 -10.30 -20.66
N PRO A 59 -3.67 -11.13 -19.61
CA PRO A 59 -4.97 -11.33 -19.02
C PRO A 59 -5.57 -10.02 -18.54
N LEU A 60 -6.89 -9.91 -18.60
CA LEU A 60 -7.64 -8.71 -18.22
C LEU A 60 -8.39 -8.94 -16.91
N ILE A 61 -8.14 -8.08 -15.94
CA ILE A 61 -8.83 -8.06 -14.65
C ILE A 61 -9.74 -6.84 -14.57
N PHE A 62 -11.02 -7.09 -14.28
CA PHE A 62 -11.94 -6.03 -13.89
C PHE A 62 -11.98 -5.91 -12.36
N LEU A 63 -11.67 -4.72 -11.85
CA LEU A 63 -11.87 -4.35 -10.44
C LEU A 63 -13.25 -3.73 -10.29
N LEU A 64 -14.11 -4.39 -9.52
CA LEU A 64 -15.48 -3.97 -9.28
C LEU A 64 -15.56 -3.23 -7.95
N ASP A 65 -15.79 -1.92 -8.02
CA ASP A 65 -15.88 -1.04 -6.87
C ASP A 65 -17.17 -1.27 -6.07
N GLY A 66 -17.05 -1.36 -4.75
CA GLY A 66 -18.20 -1.27 -3.84
C GLY A 66 -18.65 0.19 -3.66
N TYR A 67 -19.14 0.53 -2.46
CA TYR A 67 -19.68 1.86 -2.11
C TYR A 67 -18.74 3.04 -2.25
N GLU A 68 -17.46 2.81 -2.55
CA GLU A 68 -16.41 3.76 -2.19
C GLU A 68 -15.57 4.26 -3.38
N GLY A 69 -15.71 3.70 -4.59
CA GLY A 69 -14.94 4.16 -5.78
C GLY A 69 -13.40 4.09 -5.65
N ILE A 70 -12.88 3.24 -4.75
CA ILE A 70 -11.49 3.29 -4.24
C ILE A 70 -10.46 2.70 -5.20
N TRP A 71 -10.86 1.90 -6.20
CA TRP A 71 -9.88 1.27 -7.09
C TRP A 71 -9.12 2.27 -7.97
N ARG A 72 -9.62 3.50 -8.12
CA ARG A 72 -8.98 4.57 -8.92
C ARG A 72 -7.60 4.91 -8.36
N SER A 73 -6.55 4.62 -9.13
CA SER A 73 -5.13 4.85 -8.78
C SER A 73 -4.65 4.19 -7.48
N SER A 74 -5.30 3.12 -7.03
CA SER A 74 -4.90 2.39 -5.82
C SER A 74 -3.57 1.64 -6.00
N THR A 75 -2.85 1.40 -4.90
CA THR A 75 -1.65 0.54 -4.88
C THR A 75 -1.94 -0.84 -5.44
N ILE A 76 -3.14 -1.37 -5.23
CA ILE A 76 -3.56 -2.69 -5.71
C ILE A 76 -3.63 -2.72 -7.23
N THR A 77 -4.22 -1.69 -7.83
CA THR A 77 -4.33 -1.51 -9.27
C THR A 77 -2.94 -1.43 -9.92
N LYS A 78 -2.03 -0.65 -9.33
CA LYS A 78 -0.63 -0.53 -9.80
C LYS A 78 0.15 -1.84 -9.66
N ARG A 79 -0.09 -2.60 -8.59
CA ARG A 79 0.52 -3.92 -8.38
C ARG A 79 0.07 -4.93 -9.42
N LEU A 80 -1.25 -5.04 -9.68
CA LEU A 80 -1.77 -5.90 -10.74
C LEU A 80 -1.18 -5.55 -12.12
N GLN A 81 -1.06 -4.26 -12.43
CA GLN A 81 -0.38 -3.81 -13.65
C GLN A 81 1.10 -4.25 -13.68
N ALA A 82 1.81 -4.13 -12.56
CA ALA A 82 3.23 -4.47 -12.46
C ALA A 82 3.50 -5.97 -12.64
N ILE A 83 2.61 -6.85 -12.20
CA ILE A 83 2.70 -8.30 -12.49
C ILE A 83 2.03 -8.69 -13.82
N GLY A 84 1.78 -7.72 -14.70
CA GLY A 84 1.44 -7.98 -16.09
C GLY A 84 -0.02 -8.32 -16.35
N TYR A 85 -0.95 -7.77 -15.58
CA TYR A 85 -2.36 -7.75 -15.93
C TYR A 85 -2.75 -6.44 -16.60
N ASN A 86 -3.63 -6.52 -17.59
CA ASN A 86 -4.44 -5.37 -17.98
C ASN A 86 -5.52 -5.19 -16.90
N VAL A 87 -5.76 -3.96 -16.47
CA VAL A 87 -6.69 -3.69 -15.37
C VAL A 87 -7.73 -2.67 -15.80
N VAL A 88 -9.00 -2.97 -15.58
CA VAL A 88 -10.11 -2.03 -15.74
C VAL A 88 -10.81 -1.86 -14.41
N THR A 89 -10.86 -0.64 -13.88
CA THR A 89 -11.69 -0.36 -12.70
C THR A 89 -13.06 0.13 -13.16
N ILE A 90 -14.13 -0.56 -12.78
CA ILE A 90 -15.50 -0.16 -13.14
C ILE A 90 -16.16 0.52 -11.95
N GLY A 91 -16.48 1.80 -12.12
CA GLY A 91 -17.38 2.56 -11.26
C GLY A 91 -18.80 2.46 -11.81
N TYR A 92 -19.67 1.79 -11.08
CA TYR A 92 -21.08 1.60 -11.45
C TYR A 92 -22.05 2.28 -10.46
N PHE A 93 -21.53 2.97 -9.44
CA PHE A 93 -22.23 3.91 -8.57
C PHE A 93 -21.24 4.78 -7.76
N ASP A 94 -21.64 6.03 -7.49
CA ASP A 94 -20.96 7.04 -6.63
C ASP A 94 -19.48 7.39 -6.96
N ASP A 95 -19.29 8.18 -8.01
CA ASP A 95 -18.17 9.14 -8.12
C ASP A 95 -18.69 10.40 -8.85
N ALA A 96 -18.01 11.54 -8.71
CA ALA A 96 -18.39 12.92 -9.04
C ALA A 96 -19.31 13.17 -10.28
N GLY A 97 -20.59 12.79 -10.22
CA GLY A 97 -21.60 13.07 -11.25
C GLY A 97 -22.58 11.93 -11.62
N TYR A 98 -22.45 10.72 -11.05
CA TYR A 98 -23.29 9.56 -11.43
C TYR A 98 -24.53 9.38 -10.56
N SER A 99 -25.48 8.51 -10.98
CA SER A 99 -26.73 8.32 -10.23
C SER A 99 -26.44 7.98 -8.77
N ASN A 100 -26.87 8.84 -7.84
CA ASN A 100 -26.53 8.82 -6.41
C ASN A 100 -26.94 7.54 -5.63
N ASN A 101 -27.28 6.41 -6.27
CA ASN A 101 -27.87 5.25 -5.59
C ASN A 101 -27.60 3.91 -6.33
N LEU A 102 -27.02 2.92 -5.63
CA LEU A 102 -26.90 1.53 -6.11
C LEU A 102 -28.28 0.85 -6.17
N SER A 103 -28.99 0.94 -7.30
CA SER A 103 -30.31 0.32 -7.48
C SER A 103 -30.53 -0.08 -8.93
N ARG A 104 -30.93 -1.33 -9.18
CA ARG A 104 -31.25 -1.87 -10.51
C ARG A 104 -30.19 -1.64 -11.59
N VAL A 105 -28.91 -1.69 -11.23
CA VAL A 105 -27.81 -1.61 -12.20
C VAL A 105 -27.95 -2.74 -13.23
N ASN A 106 -27.89 -2.40 -14.51
CA ASN A 106 -28.13 -3.33 -15.60
C ASN A 106 -26.89 -4.18 -15.91
N LEU A 107 -26.96 -5.48 -15.60
CA LEU A 107 -25.87 -6.42 -15.83
C LEU A 107 -25.57 -6.65 -17.32
N ASP A 108 -26.58 -6.51 -18.20
CA ASP A 108 -26.37 -6.61 -19.65
C ASP A 108 -25.53 -5.44 -20.19
N ASP A 109 -25.65 -4.25 -19.60
CA ASP A 109 -24.84 -3.09 -20.00
C ASP A 109 -23.41 -3.19 -19.47
N LEU A 110 -23.23 -3.70 -18.25
CA LEU A 110 -21.90 -4.04 -17.72
C LEU A 110 -21.20 -5.09 -18.59
N LYS A 111 -21.91 -6.13 -19.05
CA LYS A 111 -21.33 -7.13 -19.94
C LYS A 111 -20.88 -6.54 -21.28
N LYS A 112 -21.70 -5.68 -21.90
CA LYS A 112 -21.31 -4.97 -23.14
C LYS A 112 -20.05 -4.14 -22.95
N LEU A 113 -19.96 -3.43 -21.82
CA LEU A 113 -18.75 -2.67 -21.45
C LEU A 113 -17.53 -3.60 -21.34
N MET A 114 -17.66 -4.70 -20.61
CA MET A 114 -16.57 -5.68 -20.46
C MET A 114 -16.13 -6.23 -21.82
N ASP A 115 -17.07 -6.56 -22.71
CA ASP A 115 -16.79 -7.09 -24.05
C ASP A 115 -16.05 -6.11 -24.95
N GLY A 116 -16.29 -4.81 -24.81
CA GLY A 116 -15.50 -3.80 -25.53
C GLY A 116 -14.03 -3.81 -25.14
N TYR A 117 -13.71 -4.01 -23.86
CA TYR A 117 -12.31 -4.09 -23.41
C TYR A 117 -11.60 -5.36 -23.89
N LYS A 118 -12.33 -6.45 -24.13
CA LYS A 118 -11.74 -7.68 -24.70
C LYS A 118 -11.16 -7.48 -26.09
N THR A 119 -11.59 -6.45 -26.81
CA THR A 119 -11.12 -6.16 -28.17
C THR A 119 -9.90 -5.23 -28.22
N HIS A 120 -9.40 -4.78 -27.06
CA HIS A 120 -8.26 -3.87 -27.01
C HIS A 120 -6.93 -4.56 -27.36
N HIS A 121 -6.05 -3.81 -28.02
CA HIS A 121 -4.71 -4.30 -28.34
C HIS A 121 -3.93 -4.64 -27.06
N GLY A 122 -3.38 -5.85 -27.01
CA GLY A 122 -2.62 -6.35 -25.86
C GLY A 122 -3.48 -7.03 -24.79
N VAL A 123 -4.78 -7.24 -25.01
CA VAL A 123 -5.65 -8.05 -24.13
C VAL A 123 -5.74 -9.48 -24.64
N ASP A 124 -5.58 -10.45 -23.74
CA ASP A 124 -5.97 -11.84 -23.97
C ASP A 124 -7.47 -11.99 -23.65
N ALA A 125 -8.30 -12.06 -24.70
CA ALA A 125 -9.75 -12.17 -24.57
C ALA A 125 -10.23 -13.50 -23.96
N GLN A 126 -9.38 -14.52 -23.88
CA GLN A 126 -9.72 -15.81 -23.26
C GLN A 126 -9.45 -15.84 -21.76
N SER A 127 -8.67 -14.89 -21.27
CA SER A 127 -8.24 -14.80 -19.88
C SER A 127 -8.83 -13.55 -19.23
N ILE A 128 -10.10 -13.65 -18.80
CA ILE A 128 -10.84 -12.58 -18.15
C ILE A 128 -11.11 -12.91 -16.68
N GLY A 129 -10.69 -12.03 -15.78
CA GLY A 129 -10.83 -12.17 -14.34
C GLY A 129 -11.65 -11.04 -13.71
N LEU A 130 -12.34 -11.33 -12.61
CA LEU A 130 -13.06 -10.36 -11.81
C LEU A 130 -12.50 -10.32 -10.39
N ILE A 131 -12.25 -9.13 -9.85
CA ILE A 131 -11.96 -8.93 -8.44
C ILE A 131 -12.96 -7.92 -7.89
N GLY A 132 -13.69 -8.34 -6.88
CA GLY A 132 -14.71 -7.52 -6.24
C GLY A 132 -14.53 -7.43 -4.73
N ARG A 133 -15.03 -6.34 -4.14
CA ARG A 133 -15.02 -6.09 -2.69
C ARG A 133 -16.40 -5.69 -2.20
N GLY A 134 -16.92 -6.37 -1.18
CA GLY A 134 -18.26 -6.12 -0.64
C GLY A 134 -19.35 -6.34 -1.68
N LYS A 135 -20.12 -5.29 -1.99
CA LYS A 135 -21.08 -5.33 -3.11
C LYS A 135 -20.42 -5.59 -4.47
N GLY A 136 -19.17 -5.19 -4.66
CA GLY A 136 -18.39 -5.60 -5.84
C GLY A 136 -18.07 -7.09 -5.86
N ALA A 137 -17.88 -7.73 -4.70
CA ALA A 137 -17.65 -9.17 -4.61
C ALA A 137 -18.94 -9.95 -4.89
N GLU A 138 -20.08 -9.47 -4.37
CA GLU A 138 -21.41 -9.97 -4.73
C GLU A 138 -21.63 -9.88 -6.25
N LEU A 139 -21.34 -8.72 -6.85
CA LEU A 139 -21.43 -8.52 -8.30
C LEU A 139 -20.48 -9.44 -9.08
N ALA A 140 -19.25 -9.62 -8.62
CA ALA A 140 -18.27 -10.48 -9.27
C ALA A 140 -18.75 -11.93 -9.36
N LEU A 141 -19.30 -12.46 -8.26
CA LEU A 141 -19.87 -13.80 -8.22
C LEU A 141 -21.12 -13.92 -9.11
N ILE A 142 -21.98 -12.90 -9.11
CA ILE A 142 -23.16 -12.86 -10.00
C ILE A 142 -22.72 -12.87 -11.47
N LEU A 143 -21.85 -11.95 -11.90
CA LEU A 143 -21.37 -11.88 -13.27
C LEU A 143 -20.66 -13.19 -13.68
N GLY A 144 -19.79 -13.72 -12.82
CA GLY A 144 -19.12 -15.01 -13.04
C GLY A 144 -20.10 -16.17 -13.25
N SER A 145 -21.21 -16.19 -12.51
CA SER A 145 -22.23 -17.24 -12.65
C SER A 145 -23.12 -17.10 -13.90
N LEU A 146 -23.14 -15.91 -14.51
CA LEU A 146 -23.95 -15.60 -15.68
C LEU A 146 -23.17 -15.71 -17.00
N TYR A 147 -21.86 -15.46 -16.98
CA TYR A 147 -21.03 -15.37 -18.18
C TYR A 147 -19.84 -16.34 -18.12
N ASN A 148 -19.82 -17.30 -19.06
CA ASN A 148 -18.86 -18.42 -19.11
C ASN A 148 -17.44 -18.04 -19.59
N ASP A 149 -17.27 -16.80 -20.04
CA ASP A 149 -16.02 -16.23 -20.52
C ASP A 149 -15.19 -15.60 -19.40
N ILE A 150 -15.70 -15.61 -18.15
CA ILE A 150 -14.97 -15.25 -16.93
C ILE A 150 -14.27 -16.51 -16.40
N LYS A 151 -12.94 -16.45 -16.27
CA LYS A 151 -12.05 -17.57 -15.88
C LYS A 151 -11.52 -17.49 -14.46
N MET A 152 -11.76 -16.38 -13.79
CA MET A 152 -11.34 -16.20 -12.40
C MET A 152 -12.26 -15.20 -11.69
N VAL A 153 -12.66 -15.50 -10.46
CA VAL A 153 -13.42 -14.60 -9.58
C VAL A 153 -12.78 -14.55 -8.19
N VAL A 154 -12.34 -13.36 -7.77
CA VAL A 154 -11.92 -13.08 -6.39
C VAL A 154 -13.00 -12.24 -5.70
N GLY A 155 -13.52 -12.73 -4.59
CA GLY A 155 -14.46 -12.02 -3.72
C GLY A 155 -13.85 -11.66 -2.38
N VAL A 156 -13.66 -10.37 -2.11
CA VAL A 156 -13.22 -9.85 -0.80
C VAL A 156 -14.43 -9.39 0.01
N SER A 157 -14.62 -9.94 1.20
CA SER A 157 -15.84 -9.80 2.01
C SER A 157 -17.10 -10.12 1.19
N ALA A 158 -17.15 -11.28 0.53
CA ALA A 158 -18.24 -11.64 -0.38
C ALA A 158 -19.56 -11.98 0.33
N SER A 159 -20.67 -11.90 -0.41
CA SER A 159 -21.98 -12.39 -0.03
C SER A 159 -22.36 -13.62 -0.86
N HIS A 160 -23.06 -14.59 -0.25
CA HIS A 160 -23.60 -15.78 -0.93
C HIS A 160 -24.97 -15.55 -1.58
N VAL A 161 -25.60 -14.40 -1.31
CA VAL A 161 -26.89 -13.97 -1.85
C VAL A 161 -26.78 -12.57 -2.44
N ALA A 162 -27.64 -12.25 -3.40
CA ALA A 162 -27.85 -10.85 -3.75
C ALA A 162 -28.64 -10.16 -2.64
N PHE A 163 -28.05 -9.18 -1.95
CA PHE A 163 -28.83 -8.35 -1.01
C PHE A 163 -29.55 -7.21 -1.74
N GLN A 164 -30.63 -6.72 -1.11
CA GLN A 164 -31.31 -5.51 -1.55
C GLN A 164 -30.37 -4.33 -1.79
N SER A 165 -30.86 -3.39 -2.59
CA SER A 165 -30.29 -2.06 -2.76
C SER A 165 -30.13 -1.36 -1.42
N SER A 166 -29.03 -0.64 -1.27
CA SER A 166 -28.79 0.33 -0.19
C SER A 166 -29.52 1.64 -0.36
N ARG A 167 -30.20 1.85 -1.49
CA ARG A 167 -31.01 3.03 -1.71
C ARG A 167 -32.07 3.09 -0.61
N ALA A 168 -32.07 4.18 0.14
CA ALA A 168 -33.07 4.43 1.18
C ALA A 168 -34.43 4.76 0.55
N THR A 169 -35.17 3.74 0.09
CA THR A 169 -36.54 3.87 -0.43
C THR A 169 -37.52 2.98 0.32
N LEU A 170 -38.79 3.40 0.35
CA LEU A 170 -39.90 2.59 0.89
C LEU A 170 -40.16 1.30 0.10
N ALA A 171 -39.78 1.29 -1.19
CA ALA A 171 -39.81 0.11 -2.03
C ALA A 171 -38.49 -0.67 -1.91
N THR A 172 -38.59 -1.98 -1.69
CA THR A 172 -37.46 -2.91 -1.69
C THR A 172 -37.13 -3.30 -3.13
N HIS A 173 -35.93 -2.97 -3.57
CA HIS A 173 -35.44 -3.30 -4.91
C HIS A 173 -34.10 -4.00 -4.84
N SER A 174 -33.81 -4.81 -5.86
CA SER A 174 -32.49 -5.36 -6.08
C SER A 174 -31.48 -4.27 -6.44
N SER A 175 -30.23 -4.53 -6.11
CA SER A 175 -29.11 -3.75 -6.64
C SER A 175 -28.93 -3.98 -8.14
N TRP A 176 -29.43 -5.10 -8.68
CA TRP A 176 -29.08 -5.61 -10.01
C TRP A 176 -30.31 -5.97 -10.86
N THR A 177 -30.21 -5.74 -12.16
CA THR A 177 -31.16 -6.25 -13.15
C THR A 177 -30.46 -7.08 -14.21
N TYR A 178 -31.10 -8.17 -14.64
CA TYR A 178 -30.64 -9.05 -15.70
C TYR A 178 -31.79 -9.31 -16.67
N LYS A 179 -31.54 -9.13 -17.98
CA LYS A 179 -32.56 -9.26 -19.05
C LYS A 179 -33.81 -8.41 -18.76
N GLY A 180 -33.58 -7.20 -18.26
CA GLY A 180 -34.64 -6.22 -17.94
C GLY A 180 -35.48 -6.54 -16.70
N LYS A 181 -35.11 -7.54 -15.89
CA LYS A 181 -35.81 -7.90 -14.65
C LYS A 181 -34.88 -7.81 -13.45
N GLU A 182 -35.41 -7.43 -12.29
CA GLU A 182 -34.65 -7.52 -11.03
C GLU A 182 -34.30 -8.99 -10.77
N ILE A 183 -33.06 -9.27 -10.37
CA ILE A 183 -32.69 -10.61 -9.92
C ILE A 183 -33.28 -10.86 -8.53
N ASP A 184 -33.53 -12.13 -8.18
CA ASP A 184 -33.95 -12.49 -6.83
C ASP A 184 -32.95 -11.98 -5.79
N PHE A 185 -33.45 -11.40 -4.71
CA PHE A 185 -32.63 -10.76 -3.68
C PHE A 185 -33.22 -10.94 -2.29
N VAL A 186 -32.35 -10.90 -1.27
CA VAL A 186 -32.76 -10.88 0.14
C VAL A 186 -33.05 -9.44 0.54
N ALA A 187 -34.31 -9.18 0.90
CA ALA A 187 -34.74 -7.91 1.45
C ALA A 187 -34.39 -7.80 2.93
N TYR A 188 -34.09 -6.58 3.38
CA TYR A 188 -33.95 -6.33 4.81
C TYR A 188 -35.30 -6.48 5.51
N PRO A 189 -35.29 -6.90 6.79
CA PRO A 189 -36.50 -7.09 7.57
C PRO A 189 -37.37 -5.84 7.56
N LYS A 190 -38.68 -6.01 7.35
CA LYS A 190 -39.63 -4.91 7.46
C LYS A 190 -39.50 -4.30 8.86
N LEU A 191 -39.29 -2.99 8.89
CA LEU A 191 -39.00 -2.19 10.08
C LEU A 191 -40.17 -2.23 11.09
N THR A 192 -40.27 -3.29 11.89
CA THR A 192 -41.12 -3.26 13.10
C THR A 192 -40.44 -2.37 14.15
N LEU A 193 -41.22 -1.62 14.93
CA LEU A 193 -40.68 -0.69 15.94
C LEU A 193 -39.69 -1.36 16.92
N SER A 194 -39.88 -2.65 17.21
CA SER A 194 -38.98 -3.46 18.05
C SER A 194 -37.64 -3.76 17.36
N ALA A 195 -37.67 -4.15 16.08
CA ALA A 195 -36.47 -4.39 15.28
C ALA A 195 -35.66 -3.10 15.09
N ILE A 196 -36.33 -1.97 14.81
CA ILE A 196 -35.69 -0.65 14.70
C ILE A 196 -34.94 -0.29 15.99
N LYS A 197 -35.57 -0.43 17.15
CA LYS A 197 -34.96 -0.07 18.43
C LYS A 197 -33.73 -0.94 18.75
N THR A 198 -33.76 -2.21 18.35
CA THR A 198 -32.65 -3.15 18.53
C THR A 198 -31.51 -2.83 17.57
N ILE A 199 -31.81 -2.63 16.29
CA ILE A 199 -30.82 -2.26 15.25
C ILE A 199 -30.17 -0.91 15.56
N ILE A 200 -30.95 0.13 15.92
CA ILE A 200 -30.42 1.43 16.32
C ILE A 200 -29.50 1.31 17.54
N ARG A 201 -29.87 0.50 18.54
CA ARG A 201 -29.04 0.33 19.74
C ARG A 201 -27.70 -0.35 19.43
N VAL A 202 -27.67 -1.30 18.50
CA VAL A 202 -26.45 -2.02 18.09
C VAL A 202 -25.55 -1.10 17.25
N ILE A 203 -26.11 -0.45 16.23
CA ILE A 203 -25.37 0.47 15.35
C ILE A 203 -24.83 1.66 16.14
N THR A 204 -25.61 2.28 17.03
CA THR A 204 -25.19 3.51 17.75
C THR A 204 -24.19 3.27 18.88
N LYS A 205 -23.98 2.03 19.31
CA LYS A 205 -23.02 1.70 20.37
C LYS A 205 -21.71 1.14 19.85
N ASP A 206 -21.75 0.27 18.84
CA ASP A 206 -20.60 -0.55 18.45
C ASP A 206 -20.22 -0.44 16.97
N ASP A 207 -20.90 0.44 16.21
CA ASP A 207 -20.80 0.58 14.74
C ASP A 207 -20.96 -0.77 14.00
N ASP A 208 -21.77 -1.66 14.58
CA ASP A 208 -22.02 -3.01 14.06
C ASP A 208 -23.30 -3.04 13.20
N TYR A 209 -23.10 -2.96 11.89
CA TYR A 209 -24.16 -3.00 10.88
C TYR A 209 -24.53 -4.43 10.46
N ARG A 210 -23.80 -5.45 10.95
CA ARG A 210 -24.01 -6.86 10.62
C ARG A 210 -25.38 -7.38 11.04
N ALA A 211 -25.90 -6.91 12.18
CA ALA A 211 -27.15 -7.39 12.75
C ALA A 211 -28.34 -7.31 11.79
N LEU A 212 -28.35 -6.31 10.90
CA LEU A 212 -29.40 -6.16 9.88
C LEU A 212 -29.33 -7.28 8.82
N HIS A 213 -28.12 -7.62 8.38
CA HIS A 213 -27.88 -8.68 7.40
C HIS A 213 -28.17 -10.05 8.00
N ASP A 214 -27.71 -10.30 9.23
CA ASP A 214 -27.95 -11.57 9.92
C ASP A 214 -29.46 -11.83 10.07
N LEU A 215 -30.25 -10.81 10.45
CA LEU A 215 -31.71 -10.93 10.54
C LEU A 215 -32.36 -11.14 9.16
N ALA A 216 -31.84 -10.52 8.10
CA ALA A 216 -32.34 -10.71 6.74
C ALA A 216 -32.13 -12.17 6.25
N LEU A 217 -31.04 -12.81 6.68
CA LEU A 217 -30.70 -14.19 6.32
C LEU A 217 -31.53 -15.25 7.06
N GLU A 218 -32.38 -14.85 8.03
CA GLU A 218 -33.32 -15.78 8.69
C GLU A 218 -34.47 -16.21 7.74
N ASP A 219 -34.80 -15.40 6.73
CA ASP A 219 -35.75 -15.77 5.67
C ASP A 219 -35.13 -16.79 4.70
N ARG A 220 -35.19 -18.07 5.09
CA ARG A 220 -34.61 -19.18 4.33
C ARG A 220 -35.17 -19.29 2.91
N GLU A 221 -36.44 -18.93 2.69
CA GLU A 221 -37.03 -19.00 1.35
C GLU A 221 -36.46 -17.92 0.43
N ALA A 222 -36.35 -16.68 0.95
CA ALA A 222 -35.71 -15.59 0.22
C ALA A 222 -34.23 -15.87 -0.05
N VAL A 223 -33.52 -16.42 0.93
CA VAL A 223 -32.10 -16.82 0.81
C VAL A 223 -31.92 -17.86 -0.29
N GLU A 224 -32.72 -18.92 -0.34
CA GLU A 224 -32.57 -19.94 -1.38
C GLU A 224 -32.88 -19.41 -2.79
N LYS A 225 -33.85 -18.51 -2.94
CA LYS A 225 -34.15 -17.85 -4.22
C LYS A 225 -33.04 -16.91 -4.67
N ALA A 226 -32.50 -16.11 -3.75
CA ALA A 226 -31.48 -15.10 -4.00
C ALA A 226 -30.05 -15.64 -4.02
N ARG A 227 -29.86 -16.94 -3.73
CA ARG A 227 -28.55 -17.58 -3.66
C ARG A 227 -27.83 -17.49 -5.01
N ILE A 228 -26.62 -16.96 -4.98
CA ILE A 228 -25.80 -16.80 -6.18
C ILE A 228 -25.37 -18.20 -6.65
N LYS A 229 -25.56 -18.49 -7.93
CA LYS A 229 -25.29 -19.81 -8.53
C LYS A 229 -23.81 -19.96 -8.86
N VAL A 230 -22.96 -19.87 -7.83
CA VAL A 230 -21.49 -19.94 -7.94
C VAL A 230 -20.99 -21.22 -8.61
N GLU A 231 -21.76 -22.31 -8.57
CA GLU A 231 -21.45 -23.55 -9.28
C GLU A 231 -21.43 -23.41 -10.81
N ASN A 232 -22.04 -22.35 -11.35
CA ASN A 232 -22.04 -22.06 -12.78
C ASN A 232 -20.79 -21.27 -13.24
N ILE A 233 -19.95 -20.82 -12.32
CA ILE A 233 -18.72 -20.08 -12.66
C ILE A 233 -17.78 -21.01 -13.45
N ASN A 234 -17.23 -20.52 -14.56
CA ASN A 234 -16.39 -21.32 -15.45
C ASN A 234 -14.89 -21.04 -15.25
N GLY A 235 -14.47 -20.95 -13.98
CA GLY A 235 -13.15 -20.49 -13.60
C GLY A 235 -12.85 -20.62 -12.12
N ALA A 236 -11.61 -20.32 -11.72
CA ALA A 236 -11.16 -20.44 -10.35
C ALA A 236 -11.81 -19.39 -9.43
N ILE A 237 -12.08 -19.74 -8.16
CA ILE A 237 -12.73 -18.85 -7.19
C ILE A 237 -11.86 -18.65 -5.94
N TYR A 238 -11.57 -17.40 -5.59
CA TYR A 238 -10.95 -17.06 -4.31
C TYR A 238 -11.87 -16.23 -3.42
N LEU A 239 -12.02 -16.63 -2.16
CA LEU A 239 -12.80 -15.90 -1.18
C LEU A 239 -11.91 -15.46 -0.03
N ALA A 240 -11.78 -14.15 0.14
CA ALA A 240 -11.14 -13.55 1.30
C ALA A 240 -12.21 -12.97 2.22
N SER A 241 -12.26 -13.42 3.46
CA SER A 241 -13.27 -12.96 4.43
C SER A 241 -12.63 -12.41 5.69
N ALA A 242 -13.34 -11.54 6.39
CA ALA A 242 -12.88 -10.92 7.63
C ALA A 242 -13.67 -11.48 8.82
N THR A 243 -12.97 -11.94 9.86
CA THR A 243 -13.60 -12.54 11.04
C THR A 243 -14.27 -11.50 11.94
N ARG A 244 -13.86 -10.23 11.84
CA ARG A 244 -14.46 -9.10 12.58
C ARG A 244 -15.24 -8.15 11.68
N ASP A 245 -15.74 -8.64 10.54
CA ASP A 245 -16.54 -7.84 9.61
C ASP A 245 -17.84 -7.35 10.28
N LYS A 246 -17.86 -6.06 10.62
CA LYS A 246 -19.00 -5.38 11.24
C LYS A 246 -20.03 -4.88 10.23
N MET A 247 -19.77 -4.99 8.93
CA MET A 247 -20.74 -4.60 7.91
C MET A 247 -21.72 -5.74 7.64
N TRP A 248 -21.19 -6.95 7.46
CA TRP A 248 -21.95 -8.18 7.32
C TRP A 248 -21.08 -9.39 7.68
N ASN A 249 -21.67 -10.57 7.92
CA ASN A 249 -20.88 -11.76 8.28
C ASN A 249 -20.19 -12.39 7.06
N SER A 250 -19.13 -11.76 6.54
CA SER A 250 -18.47 -12.23 5.33
C SER A 250 -17.82 -13.61 5.47
N THR A 251 -17.40 -14.00 6.67
CA THR A 251 -16.84 -15.34 6.93
C THR A 251 -17.91 -16.41 6.75
N LEU A 252 -19.04 -16.30 7.46
CA LEU A 252 -20.16 -17.23 7.33
C LEU A 252 -20.69 -17.29 5.89
N MET A 253 -20.82 -16.15 5.23
CA MET A 253 -21.29 -16.12 3.85
C MET A 253 -20.31 -16.77 2.88
N SER A 254 -19.01 -16.63 3.09
CA SER A 254 -17.99 -17.33 2.27
C SER A 254 -18.01 -18.84 2.51
N GLU A 255 -18.26 -19.28 3.74
CA GLU A 255 -18.44 -20.70 4.07
C GLU A 255 -19.67 -21.30 3.37
N GLU A 256 -20.78 -20.55 3.29
CA GLU A 256 -21.98 -20.95 2.54
C GLU A 256 -21.73 -21.06 1.02
N ILE A 257 -20.87 -20.20 0.45
CA ILE A 257 -20.41 -20.32 -0.94
C ILE A 257 -19.62 -21.63 -1.11
N VAL A 258 -18.63 -21.88 -0.25
CA VAL A 258 -17.80 -23.09 -0.28
C VAL A 258 -18.65 -24.35 -0.15
N LYS A 259 -19.62 -24.34 0.77
CA LYS A 259 -20.55 -25.45 0.96
C LYS A 259 -21.31 -25.76 -0.34
N ARG A 260 -21.84 -24.74 -1.02
CA ARG A 260 -22.52 -24.92 -2.31
C ARG A 260 -21.59 -25.47 -3.39
N LEU A 261 -20.37 -24.95 -3.49
CA LEU A 261 -19.37 -25.44 -4.46
C LEU A 261 -19.08 -26.93 -4.24
N LYS A 262 -18.96 -27.38 -2.98
CA LYS A 262 -18.81 -28.79 -2.62
C LYS A 262 -20.05 -29.61 -3.00
N GLU A 263 -21.23 -29.19 -2.58
CA GLU A 263 -22.50 -29.88 -2.86
C GLU A 263 -22.80 -30.05 -4.35
N LYS A 264 -22.30 -29.13 -5.18
CA LYS A 264 -22.48 -29.13 -6.63
C LYS A 264 -21.31 -29.74 -7.40
N ASN A 265 -20.30 -30.28 -6.71
CA ASN A 265 -19.09 -30.85 -7.32
C ASN A 265 -18.43 -29.87 -8.31
N PHE A 266 -18.15 -28.65 -7.85
CA PHE A 266 -17.54 -27.62 -8.68
C PHE A 266 -16.24 -28.09 -9.32
N ALA A 267 -16.10 -27.85 -10.62
CA ALA A 267 -15.04 -28.45 -11.44
C ALA A 267 -13.71 -27.69 -11.41
N HIS A 268 -13.73 -26.42 -11.00
CA HIS A 268 -12.56 -25.55 -11.00
C HIS A 268 -11.98 -25.38 -9.60
N HIS A 269 -10.74 -24.92 -9.51
CA HIS A 269 -10.08 -24.65 -8.23
C HIS A 269 -10.82 -23.58 -7.42
N TYR A 270 -10.92 -23.77 -6.11
CA TYR A 270 -11.45 -22.74 -5.22
C TYR A 270 -10.78 -22.75 -3.85
N GLU A 271 -10.64 -21.56 -3.28
CA GLU A 271 -10.09 -21.36 -1.94
C GLU A 271 -10.91 -20.35 -1.14
N HIS A 272 -10.97 -20.57 0.17
CA HIS A 272 -11.51 -19.61 1.14
C HIS A 272 -10.53 -19.46 2.29
N LYS A 273 -10.18 -18.20 2.59
CA LYS A 273 -9.40 -17.85 3.78
C LYS A 273 -10.11 -16.77 4.58
N ALA A 274 -10.18 -16.99 5.89
CA ALA A 274 -10.66 -16.02 6.86
C ALA A 274 -9.45 -15.35 7.53
N TYR A 275 -9.48 -14.03 7.61
CA TYR A 275 -8.40 -13.21 8.14
C TYR A 275 -8.85 -12.48 9.40
N ASP A 276 -7.93 -12.32 10.36
CA ASP A 276 -8.18 -11.56 11.58
C ASP A 276 -8.11 -10.05 11.31
N SER A 277 -9.08 -9.57 10.55
CA SER A 277 -9.20 -8.19 10.06
C SER A 277 -10.62 -7.66 10.27
N ASP A 278 -10.78 -6.34 10.13
CA ASP A 278 -12.10 -5.73 9.99
C ASP A 278 -12.60 -5.89 8.53
N TRP A 279 -13.79 -5.35 8.25
CA TRP A 279 -14.41 -5.31 6.93
C TRP A 279 -13.38 -4.97 5.86
N PHE A 280 -13.45 -5.71 4.76
CA PHE A 280 -12.57 -5.52 3.61
C PHE A 280 -11.07 -5.75 3.82
N LEU A 281 -10.73 -6.64 4.73
CA LEU A 281 -9.35 -6.91 5.11
C LEU A 281 -8.65 -5.69 5.70
N ARG A 282 -9.36 -4.63 6.13
CA ARG A 282 -8.78 -3.41 6.73
C ARG A 282 -8.45 -3.63 8.20
N GLY A 283 -7.32 -3.06 8.65
CA GLY A 283 -6.88 -3.14 10.05
C GLY A 283 -6.62 -4.58 10.53
N GLY A 284 -6.08 -4.70 11.74
CA GLY A 284 -5.70 -6.01 12.30
C GLY A 284 -4.37 -6.56 11.78
N LYS A 285 -3.97 -7.72 12.31
CA LYS A 285 -2.64 -8.32 12.08
C LYS A 285 -2.45 -8.86 10.67
N ASP A 286 -3.54 -9.14 9.95
CA ASP A 286 -3.52 -9.86 8.66
C ASP A 286 -3.78 -8.97 7.42
N TYR A 287 -3.81 -7.63 7.56
CA TYR A 287 -4.13 -6.71 6.44
C TYR A 287 -3.30 -6.99 5.18
N GLN A 288 -1.96 -7.03 5.33
CA GLN A 288 -1.04 -7.24 4.22
C GLN A 288 -1.13 -8.67 3.68
N LYS A 289 -1.30 -9.63 4.58
CA LYS A 289 -1.37 -11.07 4.27
C LYS A 289 -2.54 -11.39 3.34
N GLY A 290 -3.71 -10.79 3.57
CA GLY A 290 -4.89 -11.05 2.74
C GLY A 290 -4.68 -10.70 1.27
N TRP A 291 -4.02 -9.59 0.97
CA TRP A 291 -3.70 -9.19 -0.41
C TRP A 291 -2.57 -10.02 -1.02
N SER A 292 -1.53 -10.34 -0.26
CA SER A 292 -0.47 -11.25 -0.71
C SER A 292 -1.02 -12.60 -1.14
N ASP A 293 -1.96 -13.16 -0.38
CA ASP A 293 -2.60 -14.43 -0.74
C ASP A 293 -3.45 -14.33 -2.02
N ILE A 294 -4.13 -13.21 -2.25
CA ILE A 294 -4.87 -12.96 -3.49
C ILE A 294 -3.90 -12.94 -4.69
N TYR A 295 -2.77 -12.25 -4.57
CA TYR A 295 -1.78 -12.21 -5.65
C TYR A 295 -1.19 -13.59 -5.95
N ARG A 296 -0.92 -14.40 -4.92
CA ARG A 296 -0.49 -15.80 -5.09
C ARG A 296 -1.53 -16.61 -5.85
N PHE A 297 -2.79 -16.54 -5.42
CA PHE A 297 -3.88 -17.24 -6.09
C PHE A 297 -4.01 -16.84 -7.58
N LEU A 298 -3.88 -15.54 -7.89
CA LEU A 298 -3.89 -15.04 -9.26
C LEU A 298 -2.75 -15.66 -10.08
N VAL A 299 -1.55 -15.74 -9.51
CA VAL A 299 -0.38 -16.28 -10.20
C VAL A 299 -0.48 -17.80 -10.38
N ASP A 300 -1.06 -18.53 -9.43
CA ASP A 300 -1.24 -19.98 -9.52
C ASP A 300 -2.34 -20.39 -10.52
N ASN A 301 -3.41 -19.58 -10.64
CA ASN A 301 -4.63 -19.97 -11.36
C ASN A 301 -4.94 -19.11 -12.59
N PHE A 302 -4.23 -18.00 -12.75
CA PHE A 302 -4.50 -16.97 -13.75
C PHE A 302 -3.20 -16.24 -14.15
N THR A 303 -2.11 -17.00 -14.30
CA THR A 303 -0.74 -16.48 -14.49
C THR A 303 -0.62 -15.57 -15.70
N SER A 304 0.05 -14.43 -15.55
CA SER A 304 0.46 -13.62 -16.69
C SER A 304 1.79 -14.12 -17.26
N LYS A 305 1.96 -14.03 -18.58
CA LYS A 305 3.26 -14.32 -19.22
C LYS A 305 4.37 -13.40 -18.70
N HIS A 306 4.05 -12.18 -18.29
CA HIS A 306 5.02 -11.25 -17.74
C HIS A 306 5.59 -11.73 -16.40
N SER A 307 4.75 -12.22 -15.49
CA SER A 307 5.20 -12.77 -14.20
C SER A 307 6.18 -13.91 -14.41
N LEU A 308 5.90 -14.79 -15.38
CA LEU A 308 6.81 -15.87 -15.78
C LEU A 308 8.12 -15.33 -16.36
N ASP A 309 8.06 -14.34 -17.25
CA ASP A 309 9.26 -13.73 -17.84
C ASP A 309 10.14 -13.06 -16.76
N VAL A 310 9.55 -12.37 -15.79
CA VAL A 310 10.26 -11.76 -14.66
C VAL A 310 10.88 -12.83 -13.77
N PHE A 311 10.13 -13.87 -13.43
CA PHE A 311 10.64 -14.98 -12.63
C PHE A 311 11.82 -15.67 -13.32
N ASN A 312 11.68 -16.03 -14.60
CA ASN A 312 12.76 -16.64 -15.37
C ASN A 312 13.98 -15.73 -15.53
N TYR A 313 13.78 -14.40 -15.51
CA TYR A 313 14.89 -13.45 -15.52
C TYR A 313 15.67 -13.42 -14.20
N LEU A 314 14.97 -13.63 -13.07
CA LEU A 314 15.57 -13.69 -11.74
C LEU A 314 16.20 -15.06 -11.46
N ASP A 315 15.60 -16.14 -11.98
CA ASP A 315 16.06 -17.52 -11.87
C ASP A 315 17.24 -17.75 -12.83
N ARG A 316 18.43 -17.32 -12.41
CA ARG A 316 19.62 -17.28 -13.25
C ARG A 316 20.17 -18.67 -13.50
N ASP A 317 19.99 -19.57 -12.55
CA ASP A 317 20.43 -20.97 -12.66
C ASP A 317 19.35 -21.90 -13.23
N SER A 318 18.14 -21.38 -13.48
CA SER A 318 17.00 -22.13 -14.00
C SER A 318 16.60 -23.31 -13.11
N SER A 319 16.78 -23.17 -11.80
CA SER A 319 16.40 -24.17 -10.80
C SER A 319 14.89 -24.24 -10.58
N GLY A 320 14.13 -23.27 -11.07
CA GLY A 320 12.70 -23.10 -10.80
C GLY A 320 12.43 -22.41 -9.47
N LYS A 321 13.44 -21.81 -8.84
CA LYS A 321 13.40 -21.15 -7.53
C LYS A 321 14.35 -19.96 -7.50
N ILE A 322 13.97 -18.89 -6.81
CA ILE A 322 14.86 -17.73 -6.61
C ILE A 322 15.58 -17.87 -5.28
N SER A 323 16.88 -18.09 -5.34
CA SER A 323 17.73 -18.05 -4.16
C SER A 323 17.90 -16.61 -3.66
N LYS A 324 18.24 -16.49 -2.38
CA LYS A 324 18.59 -15.20 -1.76
C LYS A 324 19.71 -14.47 -2.50
N ASN A 325 20.70 -15.21 -3.01
CA ASN A 325 21.83 -14.63 -3.74
C ASN A 325 21.42 -14.06 -5.10
N GLU A 326 20.52 -14.75 -5.82
CA GLU A 326 19.97 -14.25 -7.08
C GLU A 326 19.16 -12.97 -6.86
N TYR A 327 18.35 -12.93 -5.80
CA TYR A 327 17.60 -11.73 -5.47
C TYR A 327 18.51 -10.55 -5.12
N ILE A 328 19.53 -10.76 -4.29
CA ILE A 328 20.53 -9.73 -3.95
C ILE A 328 21.25 -9.24 -5.22
N ALA A 329 21.67 -10.16 -6.10
CA ALA A 329 22.35 -9.81 -7.35
C ALA A 329 21.45 -8.96 -8.26
N HIS A 330 20.16 -9.28 -8.33
CA HIS A 330 19.19 -8.49 -9.09
C HIS A 330 19.05 -7.06 -8.53
N LYS A 331 18.90 -6.90 -7.20
CA LYS A 331 18.80 -5.58 -6.57
C LYS A 331 20.04 -4.72 -6.81
N GLN A 332 21.23 -5.34 -6.76
CA GLN A 332 22.49 -4.67 -7.12
C GLN A 332 22.51 -4.22 -8.59
N ASP A 333 22.01 -5.04 -9.51
CA ASP A 333 21.93 -4.66 -10.92
C ASP A 333 20.93 -3.53 -11.18
N LEU A 334 19.79 -3.51 -10.48
CA LEU A 334 18.86 -2.39 -10.50
C LEU A 334 19.50 -1.10 -9.98
N LYS A 335 20.22 -1.15 -8.86
CA LYS A 335 20.95 0.01 -8.31
C LYS A 335 21.98 0.54 -9.30
N LYS A 336 22.78 -0.34 -9.92
CA LYS A 336 23.75 0.06 -10.97
C LYS A 336 23.07 0.76 -12.14
N ARG A 337 21.95 0.24 -12.63
CA ARG A 337 21.17 0.84 -13.73
C ARG A 337 20.59 2.20 -13.34
N TRP A 338 20.09 2.35 -12.11
CA TRP A 338 19.59 3.62 -11.61
C TRP A 338 20.69 4.67 -11.52
N ILE A 339 21.83 4.33 -10.91
CA ILE A 339 23.01 5.22 -10.81
C ILE A 339 23.45 5.67 -12.20
N GLU A 340 23.53 4.74 -13.16
CA GLU A 340 23.91 5.06 -14.53
C GLU A 340 22.91 6.02 -15.19
N ARG A 341 21.61 5.73 -15.09
CA ARG A 341 20.55 6.57 -15.66
C ARG A 341 20.53 7.97 -15.05
N ASP A 342 20.63 8.06 -13.73
CA ASP A 342 20.60 9.33 -13.01
C ASP A 342 21.83 10.19 -13.31
N SER A 343 23.01 9.57 -13.35
CA SER A 343 24.26 10.26 -13.71
C SER A 343 24.21 10.77 -15.15
N VAL A 344 23.67 9.99 -16.09
CA VAL A 344 23.48 10.44 -17.50
C VAL A 344 22.45 11.56 -17.59
N ARG A 345 21.35 11.48 -16.85
CA ARG A 345 20.31 12.53 -16.83
C ARG A 345 20.87 13.85 -16.27
N ASN A 346 21.57 13.80 -15.14
CA ASN A 346 22.15 15.00 -14.54
C ASN A 346 23.20 15.62 -15.47
N MET A 347 24.04 14.79 -16.09
CA MET A 347 25.00 15.26 -17.09
C MET A 347 24.30 15.95 -18.26
N TYR A 348 23.31 15.30 -18.86
CA TYR A 348 22.56 15.86 -19.99
C TYR A 348 21.85 17.19 -19.66
N ASN A 349 21.32 17.33 -18.45
CA ASN A 349 20.60 18.53 -18.06
C ASN A 349 21.53 19.67 -17.60
N CYS A 350 22.74 19.37 -17.14
CA CYS A 350 23.69 20.36 -16.60
C CYS A 350 24.75 20.83 -17.58
N ASP A 351 25.19 19.96 -18.48
CA ASP A 351 26.18 20.28 -19.50
C ASP A 351 25.53 21.13 -20.59
N LYS A 352 25.69 22.46 -20.47
CA LYS A 352 25.00 23.42 -21.34
C LYS A 352 25.67 23.51 -22.71
N ASN A 353 26.95 23.19 -22.78
CA ASN A 353 27.75 23.30 -23.98
C ASN A 353 27.97 21.94 -24.69
N TYR A 354 27.50 20.86 -24.08
CA TYR A 354 27.52 19.47 -24.57
C TYR A 354 28.95 18.92 -24.79
N ASN A 355 29.93 19.33 -23.97
CA ASN A 355 31.32 18.86 -24.04
C ASN A 355 31.58 17.56 -23.25
N GLY A 356 30.57 17.02 -22.55
CA GLY A 356 30.63 15.79 -21.77
C GLY A 356 31.11 15.96 -20.34
N VAL A 357 31.27 17.19 -19.85
CA VAL A 357 31.57 17.53 -18.45
C VAL A 357 30.70 18.69 -17.99
N VAL A 358 30.58 18.89 -16.67
CA VAL A 358 29.89 20.06 -16.12
C VAL A 358 30.91 21.01 -15.51
N ASP A 359 31.06 22.18 -16.10
CA ASP A 359 31.94 23.24 -15.60
C ASP A 359 31.24 24.02 -14.48
N PHE A 360 32.01 24.48 -13.48
CA PHE A 360 31.48 25.35 -12.40
C PHE A 360 30.69 26.57 -12.93
N SER A 361 31.09 27.11 -14.08
CA SER A 361 30.45 28.27 -14.70
C SER A 361 29.07 27.97 -15.28
N GLU A 362 28.75 26.71 -15.59
CA GLU A 362 27.47 26.31 -16.21
C GLU A 362 26.33 26.25 -15.19
N LEU A 363 26.68 26.06 -13.92
CA LEU A 363 25.73 25.95 -12.83
C LEU A 363 25.25 27.31 -12.30
N LEU A 364 24.07 27.30 -11.70
CA LEU A 364 23.51 28.44 -11.00
C LEU A 364 23.61 28.22 -9.47
N SER A 365 23.77 29.32 -8.74
CA SER A 365 23.57 29.38 -7.30
C SER A 365 22.09 29.52 -6.96
N ILE A 366 21.72 29.22 -5.72
CA ILE A 366 20.35 29.40 -5.21
C ILE A 366 19.89 30.85 -5.41
N LYS A 367 20.77 31.83 -5.19
CA LYS A 367 20.43 33.25 -5.36
C LYS A 367 20.12 33.62 -6.81
N GLU A 368 20.87 33.07 -7.76
CA GLU A 368 20.65 33.29 -9.20
C GLU A 368 19.31 32.66 -9.64
N LEU A 369 19.01 31.44 -9.18
CA LEU A 369 17.73 30.76 -9.45
C LEU A 369 16.53 31.52 -8.88
N GLU A 370 16.61 31.96 -7.62
CA GLU A 370 15.55 32.77 -6.99
C GLU A 370 15.31 34.10 -7.71
N GLN A 371 16.38 34.69 -8.27
CA GLN A 371 16.28 35.93 -9.03
C GLN A 371 15.62 35.71 -10.40
N MET A 372 15.93 34.61 -11.09
CA MET A 372 15.25 34.22 -12.33
C MET A 372 13.76 33.93 -12.12
N MET A 373 13.39 33.27 -11.01
CA MET A 373 11.99 33.04 -10.62
C MET A 373 11.22 34.35 -10.43
N ARG A 374 11.85 35.36 -9.83
CA ARG A 374 11.26 36.69 -9.65
C ARG A 374 11.08 37.44 -10.97
N ASN A 375 11.88 37.12 -11.99
CA ASN A 375 11.86 37.77 -13.30
C ASN A 375 10.93 37.07 -14.31
N GLY A 376 10.42 35.87 -14.01
CA GLY A 376 9.45 35.16 -14.86
C GLY A 376 10.06 34.37 -16.03
N ASP A 377 11.35 34.04 -15.97
CA ASP A 377 12.03 33.27 -17.02
C ASP A 377 11.59 31.78 -17.05
N PRO A 378 11.49 31.14 -18.23
CA PRO A 378 11.10 29.73 -18.36
C PRO A 378 12.16 28.79 -17.76
N MET A 379 11.72 27.89 -16.90
CA MET A 379 12.53 27.30 -15.80
C MET A 379 12.91 25.83 -16.01
N GLU A 380 12.66 25.26 -17.19
CA GLU A 380 12.54 23.79 -17.34
C GLU A 380 13.90 23.04 -17.31
N SER A 381 14.98 23.60 -17.88
CA SER A 381 16.28 22.93 -17.97
C SER A 381 17.17 23.12 -16.72
N ASP A 382 17.22 24.32 -16.15
CA ASP A 382 18.12 24.63 -15.03
C ASP A 382 17.69 23.96 -13.71
N TYR A 383 16.38 23.73 -13.50
CA TYR A 383 15.89 22.94 -12.38
C TYR A 383 16.11 21.43 -12.59
N ALA A 384 16.07 20.99 -13.85
CA ALA A 384 16.32 19.60 -14.22
C ALA A 384 17.80 19.21 -14.07
N CYS A 385 18.73 20.18 -14.09
CA CYS A 385 20.15 19.96 -13.85
C CYS A 385 20.45 19.40 -12.44
N GLY A 386 19.76 19.85 -11.39
CA GLY A 386 19.92 19.29 -10.04
C GLY A 386 21.28 19.56 -9.35
N LEU A 387 22.35 19.92 -10.08
CA LEU A 387 23.64 20.39 -9.57
C LEU A 387 23.62 21.91 -9.37
N ARG A 388 24.33 22.43 -8.35
CA ARG A 388 24.41 23.87 -8.08
C ARG A 388 25.84 24.31 -7.76
N LYS A 389 26.11 25.61 -7.94
CA LYS A 389 27.39 26.21 -7.52
C LYS A 389 27.63 26.02 -6.01
N ASP A 390 26.58 26.14 -5.21
CA ASP A 390 26.65 26.11 -3.74
C ASP A 390 27.04 24.74 -3.16
N ASN A 391 26.90 23.67 -3.94
CA ASN A 391 27.29 22.32 -3.55
C ASN A 391 28.29 21.69 -4.52
N PHE A 392 28.93 22.46 -5.40
CA PHE A 392 29.84 21.98 -6.43
C PHE A 392 31.00 21.14 -5.86
N SER A 393 31.59 21.59 -4.76
CA SER A 393 32.69 20.90 -4.06
C SER A 393 32.33 19.51 -3.53
N LYS A 394 31.04 19.17 -3.45
CA LYS A 394 30.59 17.82 -3.08
C LYS A 394 30.78 16.81 -4.21
N TYR A 395 30.74 17.28 -5.46
CA TYR A 395 30.81 16.45 -6.66
C TYR A 395 32.23 16.42 -7.25
N ASP A 396 32.93 17.56 -7.21
CA ASP A 396 34.29 17.74 -7.70
C ASP A 396 35.32 17.22 -6.67
N GLN A 397 35.68 15.93 -6.79
CA GLN A 397 36.52 15.24 -5.81
C GLN A 397 38.00 15.61 -5.91
N ASN A 398 38.45 16.12 -7.06
CA ASN A 398 39.84 16.49 -7.29
C ASN A 398 40.06 18.02 -7.29
N ALA A 399 39.00 18.79 -7.01
CA ALA A 399 38.98 20.24 -6.93
C ALA A 399 39.43 20.95 -8.22
N ASN A 400 39.20 20.33 -9.39
CA ASN A 400 39.61 20.87 -10.69
C ASN A 400 38.56 21.81 -11.32
N LYS A 401 37.43 22.06 -10.64
CA LYS A 401 36.28 22.88 -11.08
C LYS A 401 35.48 22.30 -12.25
N ILE A 402 35.63 21.00 -12.50
CA ILE A 402 34.95 20.23 -13.54
C ILE A 402 34.34 19.00 -12.88
N ILE A 403 33.12 18.66 -13.26
CA ILE A 403 32.47 17.43 -12.81
C ILE A 403 32.37 16.48 -14.01
N THR A 404 33.07 15.34 -13.89
CA THR A 404 32.99 14.24 -14.86
C THR A 404 31.82 13.29 -14.56
N LYS A 405 31.46 12.47 -15.56
CA LYS A 405 30.46 11.40 -15.38
C LYS A 405 30.89 10.41 -14.28
N GLU A 406 32.19 10.12 -14.20
CA GLU A 406 32.80 9.26 -13.21
C GLU A 406 32.71 9.84 -11.79
N GLU A 407 32.90 11.15 -11.64
CA GLU A 407 32.75 11.85 -10.36
C GLU A 407 31.30 11.90 -9.89
N LEU A 408 30.35 12.17 -10.79
CA LEU A 408 28.92 12.04 -10.50
C LEU A 408 28.54 10.63 -10.10
N LYS A 409 29.04 9.63 -10.83
CA LYS A 409 28.79 8.21 -10.51
C LYS A 409 29.34 7.85 -9.14
N LYS A 410 30.57 8.26 -8.81
CA LYS A 410 31.15 8.07 -7.47
C LYS A 410 30.38 8.81 -6.39
N PHE A 411 29.90 10.01 -6.66
CA PHE A 411 29.06 10.78 -5.74
C PHE A 411 27.73 10.07 -5.47
N HIS A 412 27.01 9.64 -6.50
CA HIS A 412 25.75 8.90 -6.36
C HIS A 412 25.94 7.51 -5.73
N GLN A 413 27.13 6.92 -5.85
CA GLN A 413 27.53 5.71 -5.13
C GLN A 413 27.83 5.94 -3.65
N ARG A 414 28.19 7.17 -3.25
CA ARG A 414 28.57 7.55 -1.88
C ARG A 414 27.50 8.33 -1.12
N THR A 415 26.50 8.89 -1.81
CA THR A 415 25.56 9.85 -1.21
C THR A 415 24.16 9.26 -1.07
N PRO A 416 23.86 8.68 0.08
CA PRO A 416 22.51 8.66 0.59
C PRO A 416 22.36 9.69 1.69
N ASP A 417 21.49 10.67 1.46
CA ASP A 417 21.04 11.58 2.52
C ASP A 417 20.06 10.80 3.41
N TYR A 418 20.63 9.95 4.27
CA TYR A 418 19.93 8.92 5.06
C TYR A 418 18.93 9.50 6.04
N LYS A 419 19.32 10.55 6.77
CA LYS A 419 18.45 11.21 7.74
C LYS A 419 17.26 11.83 7.02
N ALA A 420 17.46 12.51 5.89
CA ALA A 420 16.38 13.16 5.15
C ALA A 420 15.41 12.17 4.45
N ARG A 421 15.93 11.12 3.79
CA ARG A 421 15.09 10.11 3.12
C ARG A 421 14.30 9.22 4.08
N TYR A 422 14.85 8.95 5.25
CA TYR A 422 14.22 8.05 6.21
C TYR A 422 13.23 8.77 7.13
N LEU A 423 13.58 9.96 7.64
CA LEU A 423 12.65 10.81 8.41
C LEU A 423 11.41 11.21 7.59
N SER A 424 11.59 11.46 6.29
CA SER A 424 10.48 11.73 5.37
C SER A 424 9.61 10.50 5.09
N SER A 425 10.18 9.29 5.02
CA SER A 425 9.43 8.05 4.79
C SER A 425 8.58 7.64 6.01
N ILE A 426 9.00 8.01 7.23
CA ILE A 426 8.17 7.86 8.43
C ILE A 426 7.27 9.08 8.69
N GLY A 427 7.45 10.19 7.98
CA GLY A 427 6.67 11.43 8.14
C GLY A 427 6.95 12.18 9.44
N VAL A 428 8.19 12.13 9.95
CA VAL A 428 8.55 12.62 11.29
C VAL A 428 9.68 13.66 11.19
N GLU A 429 9.35 14.93 11.43
CA GLU A 429 10.35 16.00 11.63
C GLU A 429 11.06 15.84 12.99
N GLU A 430 12.30 16.36 13.13
CA GLU A 430 13.11 16.30 14.37
C GLU A 430 12.35 16.74 15.64
N LYS A 431 11.44 17.72 15.51
CA LYS A 431 10.55 18.16 16.59
C LYS A 431 9.71 17.02 17.20
N TYR A 432 9.33 16.03 16.40
CA TYR A 432 8.51 14.90 16.84
C TYR A 432 9.31 13.86 17.64
N TYR A 433 10.65 13.83 17.54
CA TYR A 433 11.49 12.98 18.40
C TYR A 433 11.50 13.50 19.83
N ILE A 434 11.67 14.81 19.96
CA ILE A 434 11.65 15.48 21.26
C ILE A 434 10.25 15.35 21.86
N GLU A 435 9.19 15.69 21.11
CA GLU A 435 7.81 15.54 21.58
C GLU A 435 7.42 14.08 21.87
N GLY A 436 7.90 13.14 21.06
CA GLY A 436 7.69 11.71 21.25
C GLY A 436 8.31 11.19 22.54
N ALA A 437 9.54 11.63 22.85
CA ALA A 437 10.22 11.30 24.10
C ALA A 437 9.47 11.89 25.30
N LYS A 438 8.96 13.13 25.17
CA LYS A 438 8.16 13.75 26.24
C LYS A 438 6.87 12.99 26.50
N GLU A 439 6.14 12.64 25.44
CA GLU A 439 4.89 11.90 25.58
C GLU A 439 5.12 10.50 26.13
N LYS A 440 6.23 9.85 25.74
CA LYS A 440 6.63 8.55 26.30
C LYS A 440 6.97 8.63 27.79
N VAL A 441 7.76 9.62 28.22
CA VAL A 441 8.05 9.83 29.65
C VAL A 441 6.74 10.04 30.40
N LYS A 442 5.86 10.91 29.90
CA LYS A 442 4.54 11.16 30.48
C LYS A 442 3.64 9.91 30.55
N GLN A 443 3.78 8.96 29.61
CA GLN A 443 3.06 7.68 29.66
C GLN A 443 3.63 6.70 30.69
N CYS A 444 4.93 6.78 30.97
CA CYS A 444 5.63 5.93 31.93
C CYS A 444 5.61 6.51 33.36
N ASP A 445 5.50 7.83 33.48
CA ASP A 445 5.51 8.60 34.72
C ASP A 445 4.15 8.50 35.40
N GLU A 446 4.04 7.61 36.39
CA GLU A 446 2.78 7.36 37.10
C GLU A 446 2.41 8.51 38.04
N ASN A 447 3.42 9.21 38.57
CA ASN A 447 3.24 10.23 39.61
C ASN A 447 3.22 11.67 39.06
N ASN A 448 3.52 11.86 37.77
CA ASN A 448 3.60 13.12 37.02
C ASN A 448 4.69 14.10 37.53
N ASP A 449 5.81 13.60 38.06
CA ASP A 449 6.95 14.41 38.51
C ASP A 449 7.98 14.73 37.40
N SER A 450 7.67 14.30 36.16
CA SER A 450 8.49 14.45 34.96
C SER A 450 9.83 13.72 35.01
N ARG A 451 9.96 12.69 35.86
CA ARG A 451 11.12 11.82 35.98
C ARG A 451 10.64 10.36 36.03
N LEU A 452 11.50 9.43 35.63
CA LEU A 452 11.19 8.01 35.74
C LEU A 452 12.06 7.38 36.81
N THR A 453 11.41 6.83 37.84
CA THR A 453 12.04 5.87 38.76
C THR A 453 12.28 4.54 38.05
N GLN A 454 13.13 3.69 38.65
CA GLN A 454 13.35 2.33 38.14
C GLN A 454 12.04 1.52 38.07
N ALA A 455 11.14 1.70 39.05
CA ALA A 455 9.86 1.00 39.08
C ALA A 455 8.93 1.44 37.92
N GLU A 456 8.86 2.75 37.65
CA GLU A 456 8.08 3.30 36.54
C GLU A 456 8.64 2.88 35.18
N ALA A 457 9.98 2.95 35.02
CA ALA A 457 10.66 2.56 33.79
C ALA A 457 10.51 1.07 33.48
N THR A 458 10.56 0.20 34.50
CA THR A 458 10.47 -1.26 34.33
C THR A 458 9.04 -1.80 34.38
N SER A 459 8.05 -0.92 34.58
CA SER A 459 6.64 -1.25 34.60
C SER A 459 6.18 -1.96 33.32
N THR A 460 5.05 -2.67 33.40
CA THR A 460 4.44 -3.32 32.23
C THR A 460 4.01 -2.32 31.15
N VAL A 461 3.86 -1.05 31.52
CA VAL A 461 3.54 0.06 30.61
C VAL A 461 4.81 0.50 29.87
N CYS A 462 5.89 0.78 30.59
CA CYS A 462 7.08 1.39 30.01
C CYS A 462 8.05 0.37 29.39
N LYS A 463 8.11 -0.85 29.96
CA LYS A 463 8.86 -2.02 29.46
C LYS A 463 10.36 -1.79 29.27
N MET A 464 10.96 -0.86 30.02
CA MET A 464 12.42 -0.71 30.06
C MET A 464 13.03 -1.86 30.87
N SER A 465 14.22 -2.34 30.49
CA SER A 465 14.96 -3.31 31.31
C SER A 465 15.77 -2.60 32.40
N ASP A 466 16.06 -3.29 33.51
CA ASP A 466 16.95 -2.76 34.57
C ASP A 466 18.31 -2.30 34.01
N LYS A 467 18.87 -3.09 33.09
CA LYS A 467 20.15 -2.77 32.46
C LYS A 467 20.09 -1.48 31.64
N LEU A 468 18.97 -1.26 30.92
CA LEU A 468 18.77 -0.03 30.16
C LEU A 468 18.49 1.16 31.08
N PHE A 469 17.80 0.95 32.21
CA PHE A 469 17.59 1.98 33.21
C PHE A 469 18.93 2.50 33.75
N THR A 470 19.79 1.60 34.23
CA THR A 470 21.12 1.95 34.74
C THR A 470 22.00 2.62 33.68
N LEU A 471 21.85 2.24 32.41
CA LEU A 471 22.57 2.89 31.31
C LEU A 471 22.07 4.31 31.02
N SER A 472 20.79 4.56 31.24
CA SER A 472 20.12 5.83 30.91
C SER A 472 20.20 6.85 32.04
N ASP A 473 20.27 6.40 33.30
CA ASP A 473 20.57 7.24 34.47
C ASP A 473 22.04 7.65 34.46
N SER A 474 22.34 8.65 33.63
CA SER A 474 23.70 9.06 33.29
C SER A 474 24.42 9.74 34.45
N ASN A 475 23.66 10.36 35.36
CA ASN A 475 24.17 11.09 36.51
C ASN A 475 24.09 10.28 37.82
N GLY A 476 23.49 9.09 37.79
CA GLY A 476 23.43 8.14 38.90
C GLY A 476 22.54 8.60 40.05
N ASN A 477 21.56 9.48 39.77
CA ASN A 477 20.69 10.04 40.81
C ASN A 477 19.48 9.15 41.13
N GLY A 478 19.33 8.01 40.44
CA GLY A 478 18.22 7.06 40.62
C GLY A 478 16.97 7.40 39.82
N PHE A 479 17.02 8.39 38.93
CA PHE A 479 15.92 8.84 38.09
C PHE A 479 16.38 9.09 36.66
N ILE A 480 15.52 8.82 35.69
CA ILE A 480 15.74 9.23 34.29
C ILE A 480 14.96 10.52 34.03
N SER A 481 15.68 11.60 33.75
CA SER A 481 15.11 12.86 33.28
C SER A 481 14.80 12.84 31.79
N ILE A 482 14.00 13.80 31.32
CA ILE A 482 13.69 13.95 29.89
C ILE A 482 14.95 14.17 29.03
N ASP A 483 15.93 14.89 29.55
CA ASP A 483 17.20 15.14 28.87
C ASP A 483 18.01 13.85 28.76
N GLU A 484 17.97 13.00 29.78
CA GLU A 484 18.61 11.69 29.75
C GLU A 484 17.96 10.74 28.75
N VAL A 485 16.62 10.77 28.62
CA VAL A 485 15.90 10.03 27.56
C VAL A 485 16.38 10.43 26.16
N LEU A 486 16.64 11.71 25.93
CA LEU A 486 17.15 12.20 24.64
C LEU A 486 18.58 11.73 24.35
N THR A 487 19.35 11.36 25.39
CA THR A 487 20.73 10.85 25.27
C THR A 487 20.84 9.32 25.27
N ILE A 488 19.73 8.60 25.40
CA ILE A 488 19.70 7.12 25.32
C ILE A 488 20.38 6.68 24.03
N PRO A 489 21.27 5.66 24.01
CA PRO A 489 21.97 5.28 22.79
C PRO A 489 21.03 4.91 21.64
N ASN A 490 21.42 5.18 20.39
CA ASN A 490 20.55 5.01 19.21
C ASN A 490 20.07 3.58 18.99
N ARG A 491 20.81 2.56 19.44
CA ARG A 491 20.31 1.18 19.49
C ARG A 491 18.97 1.04 20.22
N TYR A 492 18.67 1.92 21.17
CA TYR A 492 17.46 1.93 21.98
C TYR A 492 16.52 3.09 21.61
N ILE A 493 16.63 3.64 20.40
CA ILE A 493 15.86 4.82 19.96
C ILE A 493 14.33 4.62 20.04
N MET A 494 13.83 3.37 20.02
CA MET A 494 12.43 3.04 20.24
C MET A 494 11.87 3.60 21.57
N PHE A 495 12.71 3.80 22.58
CA PHE A 495 12.31 4.40 23.85
C PHE A 495 12.15 5.93 23.79
N ARG A 496 12.46 6.56 22.66
CA ARG A 496 12.17 7.97 22.37
C ARG A 496 10.83 8.18 21.66
N PHE A 497 10.03 7.14 21.40
CA PHE A 497 8.75 7.23 20.68
C PHE A 497 7.52 6.89 21.56
N PRO A 498 6.32 7.47 21.29
CA PRO A 498 5.09 7.19 22.04
C PRO A 498 4.62 5.73 21.91
N LEU A 499 4.04 5.14 22.97
CA LEU A 499 3.56 3.75 22.99
C LEU A 499 2.37 3.48 22.07
N ASP A 500 1.56 4.49 21.79
CA ASP A 500 0.32 4.41 21.02
C ASP A 500 0.54 4.61 19.51
N LYS A 501 1.74 5.02 19.10
CA LYS A 501 2.11 5.27 17.71
C LYS A 501 3.31 4.41 17.28
N ARG A 502 2.98 3.21 16.76
CA ARG A 502 3.71 2.35 15.79
C ARG A 502 4.27 1.02 16.30
N GLU A 503 4.38 0.11 15.34
CA GLU A 503 5.24 -1.07 15.36
C GLU A 503 6.69 -0.67 15.71
N PRO A 504 7.43 -1.52 16.44
CA PRO A 504 8.85 -1.26 16.73
C PRO A 504 9.63 -1.05 15.43
N LEU A 505 10.59 -0.14 15.44
CA LEU A 505 11.47 0.10 14.29
C LEU A 505 12.17 -1.20 13.88
N LYS A 506 12.16 -1.52 12.58
CA LYS A 506 12.94 -2.63 12.01
C LYS A 506 14.44 -2.33 12.14
N MET A 507 15.27 -3.37 12.18
CA MET A 507 16.71 -3.23 12.48
C MET A 507 17.45 -2.33 11.48
N GLU A 508 17.12 -2.42 10.19
CA GLU A 508 17.67 -1.55 9.14
C GLU A 508 17.40 -0.06 9.38
N GLN A 509 16.30 0.25 10.08
CA GLN A 509 15.86 1.61 10.37
C GLN A 509 16.68 2.19 11.52
N ILE A 510 16.88 1.38 12.56
CA ILE A 510 17.75 1.69 13.70
C ILE A 510 19.18 1.91 13.19
N LEU A 511 19.66 1.04 12.30
CA LEU A 511 21.00 1.14 11.72
C LEU A 511 21.16 2.37 10.80
N GLY A 512 20.18 2.68 9.95
CA GLY A 512 20.22 3.87 9.09
C GLY A 512 20.23 5.18 9.88
N LEU A 513 19.46 5.26 10.99
CA LEU A 513 19.53 6.40 11.90
C LEU A 513 20.88 6.47 12.61
N SER A 514 21.45 5.32 12.97
CA SER A 514 22.77 5.24 13.61
C SER A 514 23.85 5.78 12.69
N MET A 515 23.86 5.46 11.39
CA MET A 515 24.82 6.07 10.45
C MET A 515 24.78 7.60 10.47
N SER A 516 23.62 8.21 10.60
CA SER A 516 23.51 9.68 10.57
C SER A 516 24.03 10.40 11.82
N GLU A 517 24.21 9.69 12.94
CA GLU A 517 24.59 10.28 14.23
C GLU A 517 25.89 9.68 14.80
N CYS A 518 26.30 8.50 14.32
CA CYS A 518 27.48 7.76 14.74
C CYS A 518 28.68 7.96 13.82
N ASP A 519 28.43 8.36 12.58
CA ASP A 519 29.48 8.66 11.60
C ASP A 519 30.12 10.00 11.98
N THR A 520 31.17 9.93 12.80
CA THR A 520 31.78 11.12 13.41
C THR A 520 32.76 11.80 12.48
N ASN A 521 33.33 11.05 11.55
CA ASN A 521 34.29 11.53 10.55
C ASN A 521 33.62 11.84 9.20
N TYR A 522 32.32 11.55 9.07
CA TYR A 522 31.48 11.78 7.89
C TYR A 522 31.97 11.05 6.64
N ASP A 523 32.60 9.89 6.80
CA ASP A 523 33.10 9.08 5.69
C ASP A 523 32.05 8.11 5.11
N GLY A 524 30.89 8.00 5.77
CA GLY A 524 29.79 7.13 5.35
C GLY A 524 29.97 5.66 5.74
N GLU A 525 30.96 5.34 6.58
CA GLU A 525 31.24 4.02 7.13
C GLU A 525 31.28 4.11 8.66
N LEU A 526 30.81 3.08 9.35
CA LEU A 526 30.94 3.01 10.80
C LEU A 526 31.94 1.92 11.17
N ASN A 527 33.08 2.32 11.71
CA ASN A 527 34.05 1.38 12.26
C ASN A 527 33.71 1.01 13.72
N LEU A 528 34.46 0.06 14.28
CA LEU A 528 34.25 -0.41 15.65
C LEU A 528 34.34 0.71 16.70
N ALA A 529 35.20 1.71 16.51
CA ALA A 529 35.35 2.80 17.46
C ALA A 529 34.10 3.70 17.49
N GLU A 530 33.49 3.95 16.34
CA GLU A 530 32.32 4.81 16.18
C GLU A 530 31.04 4.17 16.72
N VAL A 531 30.78 2.89 16.40
CA VAL A 531 29.55 2.22 16.84
C VAL A 531 29.51 1.86 18.32
N THR A 532 30.68 1.75 18.95
CA THR A 532 30.81 1.45 20.39
C THR A 532 30.82 2.71 21.24
N THR A 533 30.75 3.91 20.64
CA THR A 533 30.58 5.15 21.38
C THR A 533 29.31 5.11 22.23
N LYS A 534 29.31 5.88 23.33
CA LYS A 534 28.14 6.02 24.21
C LYS A 534 26.89 6.49 23.46
N ALA A 535 27.04 7.29 22.39
CA ALA A 535 25.93 7.78 21.57
C ALA A 535 25.25 6.65 20.75
N CYS A 536 26.03 5.67 20.29
CA CYS A 536 25.55 4.60 19.42
C CYS A 536 25.11 3.37 20.22
N GLY A 537 25.97 2.89 21.13
CA GLY A 537 25.65 1.84 22.10
C GLY A 537 25.49 0.43 21.52
N PHE A 538 26.09 0.15 20.36
CA PHE A 538 26.14 -1.20 19.81
C PHE A 538 27.30 -2.00 20.43
N THR A 539 27.14 -3.32 20.50
CA THR A 539 28.24 -4.23 20.87
C THR A 539 29.11 -4.56 19.66
N LYS A 540 30.34 -5.01 19.92
CA LYS A 540 31.24 -5.48 18.86
C LYS A 540 30.65 -6.65 18.08
N GLU A 541 29.99 -7.57 18.78
CA GLU A 541 29.35 -8.74 18.20
C GLU A 541 28.20 -8.36 17.27
N GLU A 542 27.44 -7.31 17.61
CA GLU A 542 26.37 -6.78 16.76
C GLU A 542 26.89 -6.09 15.51
N LEU A 543 28.03 -5.39 15.61
CA LEU A 543 28.68 -4.82 14.44
C LEU A 543 29.14 -5.92 13.48
N LEU A 544 29.87 -6.92 14.01
CA LEU A 544 30.36 -8.04 13.21
C LEU A 544 29.24 -8.90 12.63
N GLY A 545 28.10 -8.99 13.33
CA GLY A 545 26.90 -9.64 12.81
C GLY A 545 26.14 -8.82 11.76
N SER A 546 26.42 -7.52 11.68
CA SER A 546 25.81 -6.60 10.72
C SER A 546 26.73 -6.24 9.55
N ASP A 547 28.03 -6.52 9.64
CA ASP A 547 29.02 -6.45 8.56
C ASP A 547 28.87 -7.70 7.66
N PHE A 548 28.16 -7.54 6.55
CA PHE A 548 27.78 -8.64 5.66
C PHE A 548 28.81 -8.92 4.58
N ASP A 549 29.65 -7.96 4.21
CA ASP A 549 30.73 -8.18 3.24
C ASP A 549 32.10 -8.41 3.88
N GLY A 550 32.20 -8.28 5.20
CA GLY A 550 33.34 -8.67 6.01
C GLY A 550 34.52 -7.73 5.86
N ASP A 551 34.30 -6.49 5.41
CA ASP A 551 35.34 -5.49 5.23
C ASP A 551 35.72 -4.76 6.53
N GLY A 552 35.07 -5.12 7.64
CA GLY A 552 35.39 -4.66 8.98
C GLY A 552 34.79 -3.30 9.33
N VAL A 553 33.98 -2.75 8.43
CA VAL A 553 33.18 -1.54 8.66
C VAL A 553 31.71 -1.85 8.38
N PHE A 554 30.83 -1.02 8.91
CA PHE A 554 29.43 -1.09 8.60
C PHE A 554 29.05 0.04 7.64
N SER A 555 28.54 -0.34 6.47
CA SER A 555 28.29 0.59 5.37
C SER A 555 26.85 0.51 4.85
N GLU A 556 26.54 1.37 3.86
CA GLU A 556 25.29 1.27 3.08
C GLU A 556 25.03 -0.15 2.56
N ARG A 557 26.09 -0.80 2.08
CA ARG A 557 26.00 -2.11 1.41
C ARG A 557 25.47 -3.15 2.39
N ASP A 558 25.82 -3.01 3.66
CA ASP A 558 25.37 -3.88 4.73
C ASP A 558 23.92 -3.62 5.11
N ILE A 559 23.49 -2.36 5.22
CA ILE A 559 22.08 -2.00 5.43
C ILE A 559 21.21 -2.53 4.30
N GLU A 560 21.63 -2.31 3.05
CA GLU A 560 20.90 -2.79 1.88
C GLU A 560 20.78 -4.31 1.89
N ARG A 561 21.84 -5.04 2.28
CA ARG A 561 21.79 -6.49 2.46
C ARG A 561 20.86 -6.89 3.59
N ILE A 562 20.91 -6.25 4.75
CA ILE A 562 20.01 -6.52 5.88
C ILE A 562 18.55 -6.33 5.48
N HIS A 563 18.24 -5.20 4.84
CA HIS A 563 16.89 -4.89 4.39
C HIS A 563 16.42 -5.86 3.29
N THR A 564 17.27 -6.13 2.30
CA THR A 564 16.98 -7.11 1.24
C THR A 564 16.76 -8.51 1.81
N ASN A 565 17.54 -8.90 2.82
CA ASN A 565 17.40 -10.17 3.52
C ASN A 565 16.11 -10.25 4.33
N SER A 566 15.73 -9.17 5.01
CA SER A 566 14.48 -9.09 5.76
C SER A 566 13.29 -9.25 4.83
N ILE A 567 13.28 -8.51 3.71
CA ILE A 567 12.21 -8.61 2.71
C ILE A 567 12.17 -10.01 2.10
N PHE A 568 13.32 -10.61 1.79
CA PHE A 568 13.39 -12.00 1.28
C PHE A 568 12.77 -12.99 2.27
N ASN A 569 13.14 -12.91 3.54
CA ASN A 569 12.61 -13.79 4.58
C ASN A 569 11.11 -13.56 4.84
N GLU A 570 10.60 -12.35 4.64
CA GLU A 570 9.15 -12.06 4.70
C GLU A 570 8.40 -12.64 3.49
N ALA A 571 9.07 -12.73 2.33
CA ALA A 571 8.53 -13.29 1.11
C ALA A 571 8.56 -14.84 1.07
N ASP A 572 9.55 -15.45 1.71
CA ASP A 572 9.72 -16.89 1.86
C ASP A 572 8.72 -17.43 2.91
N ILE A 573 7.53 -17.80 2.44
CA ILE A 573 6.39 -18.11 3.32
C ILE A 573 6.56 -19.49 3.92
N ASP A 574 7.03 -20.46 3.13
CA ASP A 574 7.25 -21.84 3.58
C ASP A 574 8.60 -22.04 4.31
N LYS A 575 9.47 -21.02 4.28
CA LYS A 575 10.77 -20.97 4.96
C LYS A 575 11.74 -22.01 4.42
N ASP A 576 11.65 -22.33 3.14
CA ASP A 576 12.53 -23.29 2.48
C ASP A 576 13.87 -22.67 2.01
N GLY A 577 14.03 -21.36 2.18
CA GLY A 577 15.23 -20.60 1.82
C GLY A 577 15.26 -20.15 0.37
N SER A 578 14.17 -20.28 -0.36
CA SER A 578 14.01 -19.90 -1.76
C SER A 578 12.63 -19.30 -2.03
N LEU A 579 12.44 -18.58 -3.14
CA LEU A 579 11.13 -18.08 -3.53
C LEU A 579 10.64 -18.81 -4.78
N ASN A 580 9.45 -19.37 -4.72
CA ASN A 580 8.74 -19.77 -5.93
C ASN A 580 8.05 -18.57 -6.60
N LEU A 581 7.49 -18.79 -7.80
CA LEU A 581 6.84 -17.75 -8.59
C LEU A 581 5.76 -17.01 -7.81
N SER A 582 4.95 -17.74 -7.05
CA SER A 582 3.82 -17.19 -6.31
C SER A 582 4.30 -16.39 -5.11
N GLU A 583 5.28 -16.88 -4.35
CA GLU A 583 5.91 -16.13 -3.25
C GLU A 583 6.56 -14.83 -3.73
N LEU A 584 7.32 -14.90 -4.83
CA LEU A 584 7.94 -13.75 -5.45
C LEU A 584 6.89 -12.70 -5.84
N MET A 585 5.86 -13.11 -6.57
CA MET A 585 4.82 -12.23 -7.09
C MET A 585 3.79 -11.82 -6.03
N GLY A 586 3.69 -12.53 -4.90
CA GLY A 586 2.81 -12.19 -3.78
C GLY A 586 3.44 -11.27 -2.74
N SER A 587 4.77 -11.15 -2.75
CA SER A 587 5.56 -10.32 -1.84
C SER A 587 5.96 -9.01 -2.51
N GLU A 588 6.42 -8.02 -1.74
CA GLU A 588 6.90 -6.74 -2.28
C GLU A 588 8.07 -6.85 -3.26
N ILE A 589 8.67 -8.05 -3.36
CA ILE A 589 9.80 -8.34 -4.21
C ILE A 589 9.44 -8.36 -5.69
N GLY A 590 8.34 -9.03 -6.06
CA GLY A 590 7.99 -9.27 -7.46
C GLY A 590 7.54 -8.03 -8.25
N TRP A 591 7.39 -6.86 -7.60
CA TRP A 591 6.89 -5.63 -8.23
C TRP A 591 7.97 -4.58 -8.54
N ILE A 592 9.17 -4.71 -7.95
CA ILE A 592 10.28 -3.73 -8.07
C ILE A 592 11.10 -4.06 -9.30
#